data_AF-A0A7S3BZC3-F1
#
_entry.id   AF-A0A7S3BZC3-F1
#
_cell.length_a   1.000
_cell.length_b   1.000
_cell.length_c   1.000
_cell.angle_alpha   90.00
_cell.angle_beta   90.00
_cell.angle_gamma   90.00
#
_symmetry.space_group_name_H-M   'P 1'
#
loop_
_entity.id
_entity.type
_entity.pdbx_description
1 polymer ?
#
loop_
_entity_poly.entity_id
_entity_poly.type
_entity_poly.pdbx_seq_one_letter_code
_entity_poly.pdbx_strand_id
1 'polypeptide(L)'
;RREVRAALNIGELESIANFPAKVQAFGEVLARVEQYNSTRVRMTAEMAEITNTVKSLVVKAEDARMMGNMPHMRKMYSAMRDANRDLVLEHTKRATNHAELLAALKEVNQMIQRAARLRAGSAKARVVSACRAAIKNNSPQAINKIIADGA
;
A
#
# COMPACT_ATOMS: atom_id res chain seq x y z
N ARG A 1 0.51 15.43 -29.63
CA ARG A 1 0.29 16.61 -28.74
C ARG A 1 1.59 17.28 -28.28
N ARG A 2 2.64 16.55 -27.87
CA ARG A 2 3.95 17.18 -27.58
C ARG A 2 4.58 17.86 -28.80
N GLU A 3 4.50 17.20 -29.95
CA GLU A 3 5.00 17.71 -31.23
C GLU A 3 4.25 18.96 -31.69
N VAL A 4 2.92 18.97 -31.54
CA VAL A 4 2.05 20.13 -31.85
C VAL A 4 2.38 21.34 -30.96
N ARG A 5 2.66 21.10 -29.66
CA ARG A 5 3.07 22.18 -28.74
C ARG A 5 4.44 22.73 -29.08
N ALA A 6 5.40 21.87 -29.42
CA ALA A 6 6.74 22.28 -29.84
C ALA A 6 6.69 23.10 -31.14
N ALA A 7 5.78 22.76 -32.04
CA ALA A 7 5.56 23.51 -33.28
C ALA A 7 4.88 24.88 -33.06
N LEU A 8 4.03 25.04 -32.03
CA LEU A 8 3.26 26.26 -31.77
C LEU A 8 3.81 27.15 -30.63
N ASN A 9 4.93 26.77 -30.00
CA ASN A 9 5.60 27.49 -28.92
C ASN A 9 4.70 27.88 -27.72
N ILE A 10 3.70 27.05 -27.40
CA ILE A 10 2.70 27.34 -26.35
C ILE A 10 3.25 26.99 -24.96
N GLY A 11 3.33 27.99 -24.07
CA GLY A 11 3.82 27.84 -22.68
C GLY A 11 2.87 27.08 -21.76
N GLU A 12 1.56 27.30 -21.87
CA GLU A 12 0.53 26.70 -21.02
C GLU A 12 -0.58 26.04 -21.85
N LEU A 13 -1.02 24.85 -21.45
CA LEU A 13 -2.11 24.14 -22.11
C LEU A 13 -2.94 23.39 -21.07
N GLU A 14 -4.18 23.84 -20.91
CA GLU A 14 -5.22 23.08 -20.23
C GLU A 14 -5.85 22.10 -21.23
N SER A 15 -6.12 20.88 -20.77
CA SER A 15 -6.69 19.83 -21.60
C SER A 15 -7.85 19.21 -20.86
N ILE A 16 -8.99 19.16 -21.53
CA ILE A 16 -10.11 18.28 -21.17
C ILE A 16 -9.81 16.93 -21.83
N ALA A 17 -9.82 15.85 -21.06
CA ALA A 17 -9.45 14.53 -21.55
C ALA A 17 -10.32 13.45 -20.92
N ASN A 18 -11.23 12.90 -21.71
CA ASN A 18 -12.10 11.81 -21.26
C ASN A 18 -11.54 10.46 -21.72
N PHE A 19 -11.06 9.65 -20.78
CA PHE A 19 -10.57 8.29 -21.04
C PHE A 19 -11.26 7.27 -20.11
N PRO A 20 -12.53 6.91 -20.37
CA PRO A 20 -13.34 6.13 -19.44
C PRO A 20 -12.69 4.77 -19.08
N ALA A 21 -12.11 4.07 -20.04
CA ALA A 21 -11.44 2.78 -19.81
C ALA A 21 -10.20 2.89 -18.91
N LYS A 22 -9.40 3.96 -19.04
CA LYS A 22 -8.20 4.17 -18.20
C LYS A 22 -8.58 4.64 -16.79
N VAL A 23 -9.67 5.38 -16.69
CA VAL A 23 -10.25 5.84 -15.41
C VAL A 23 -10.82 4.66 -14.62
N GLN A 24 -11.51 3.73 -15.27
CA GLN A 24 -11.98 2.50 -14.64
C GLN A 24 -10.83 1.64 -14.10
N ALA A 25 -9.80 1.40 -14.93
CA ALA A 25 -8.59 0.68 -14.49
C ALA A 25 -7.88 1.37 -13.31
N PHE A 26 -7.89 2.71 -13.27
CA PHE A 26 -7.35 3.47 -12.15
C PHE A 26 -8.12 3.22 -10.85
N GLY A 27 -9.46 3.15 -10.93
CA GLY A 27 -10.32 2.79 -9.79
C GLY A 27 -10.03 1.38 -9.27
N GLU A 28 -9.85 0.40 -10.16
CA GLU A 28 -9.50 -0.97 -9.78
C GLU A 28 -8.14 -1.05 -9.07
N VAL A 29 -7.14 -0.29 -9.54
CA VAL A 29 -5.83 -0.23 -8.88
C VAL A 29 -5.93 0.39 -7.49
N LEU A 30 -6.73 1.44 -7.33
CA LEU A 30 -6.97 2.04 -6.01
C LEU A 30 -7.67 1.07 -5.05
N ALA A 31 -8.68 0.32 -5.52
CA ALA A 31 -9.34 -0.69 -4.73
C ALA A 31 -8.36 -1.79 -4.25
N ARG A 32 -7.44 -2.23 -5.13
CA ARG A 32 -6.35 -3.16 -4.74
C ARG A 32 -5.45 -2.56 -3.66
N VAL A 33 -5.05 -1.29 -3.78
CA VAL A 33 -4.24 -0.60 -2.76
C VAL A 33 -4.95 -0.57 -1.41
N GLU A 34 -6.25 -0.32 -1.38
CA GLU A 34 -7.06 -0.33 -0.16
C GLU A 34 -7.13 -1.74 0.47
N GLN A 35 -7.34 -2.77 -0.35
CA GLN A 35 -7.30 -4.17 0.09
C GLN A 35 -5.94 -4.57 0.69
N TYR A 36 -4.83 -4.19 0.04
CA TYR A 36 -3.48 -4.44 0.53
C TYR A 36 -3.17 -3.70 1.83
N ASN A 37 -3.66 -2.46 1.98
CA ASN A 37 -3.56 -1.69 3.21
C ASN A 37 -4.33 -2.36 4.35
N SER A 38 -5.58 -2.79 4.11
CA SER A 38 -6.40 -3.51 5.08
C SER A 38 -5.73 -4.82 5.53
N THR A 39 -5.23 -5.60 4.57
CA THR A 39 -4.50 -6.84 4.83
C THR A 39 -3.23 -6.59 5.64
N ARG A 40 -2.48 -5.51 5.34
CA ARG A 40 -1.29 -5.12 6.12
C ARG A 40 -1.62 -4.80 7.57
N VAL A 41 -2.72 -4.10 7.83
CA VAL A 41 -3.16 -3.76 9.20
C VAL A 41 -3.48 -5.04 9.98
N ARG A 42 -4.24 -5.96 9.37
CA ARG A 42 -4.56 -7.26 9.97
C ARG A 42 -3.31 -8.08 10.28
N MET A 43 -2.41 -8.26 9.31
CA MET A 43 -1.13 -8.99 9.52
C MET A 43 -0.28 -8.36 10.63
N THR A 44 -0.30 -7.03 10.78
CA THR A 44 0.44 -6.34 11.85
C THR A 44 -0.12 -6.68 13.23
N ALA A 45 -1.44 -6.80 13.36
CA ALA A 45 -2.09 -7.22 14.61
C ALA A 45 -1.77 -8.69 14.94
N GLU A 46 -1.91 -9.59 13.97
CA GLU A 46 -1.60 -11.02 14.12
C GLU A 46 -0.14 -11.25 14.56
N MET A 47 0.82 -10.58 13.91
CA MET A 47 2.22 -10.66 14.30
C MET A 47 2.50 -10.14 15.72
N ALA A 48 1.79 -9.08 16.14
CA ALA A 48 1.90 -8.56 17.49
C ALA A 48 1.38 -9.56 18.53
N GLU A 49 0.28 -10.24 18.23
CA GLU A 49 -0.29 -11.30 19.07
C GLU A 49 0.65 -12.52 19.20
N ILE A 50 1.22 -12.99 18.09
CA ILE A 50 2.20 -14.08 18.10
C ILE A 50 3.44 -13.68 18.90
N THR A 51 3.93 -12.44 18.72
CA THR A 51 5.08 -11.92 19.48
C THR A 51 4.80 -11.88 20.98
N ASN A 52 3.60 -11.47 21.39
CA ASN A 52 3.20 -11.47 22.80
C ASN A 52 3.09 -12.90 23.35
N THR A 53 2.57 -13.83 22.55
CA THR A 53 2.53 -15.26 22.90
C THR A 53 3.93 -15.82 23.11
N VAL A 54 4.87 -15.54 22.20
CA VAL A 54 6.28 -15.95 22.35
C VAL A 54 6.90 -15.38 23.62
N LYS A 55 6.71 -14.09 23.91
CA LYS A 55 7.20 -13.47 25.17
C LYS A 55 6.63 -14.17 26.41
N SER A 56 5.34 -14.48 26.41
CA SER A 56 4.70 -15.21 27.52
C SER A 56 5.27 -16.62 27.69
N LEU A 57 5.50 -17.34 26.58
CA LEU A 57 6.08 -18.69 26.60
C LEU A 57 7.52 -18.69 27.12
N VAL A 58 8.30 -17.66 26.81
CA VAL A 58 9.68 -17.50 27.35
C VAL A 58 9.66 -17.37 28.86
N VAL A 59 8.80 -16.50 29.41
CA VAL A 59 8.68 -16.32 30.87
C VAL A 59 8.29 -17.65 31.54
N LYS A 60 7.27 -18.33 31.01
CA LYS A 60 6.81 -19.63 31.56
C LYS A 60 7.88 -20.72 31.46
N ALA A 61 8.69 -20.73 30.40
CA ALA A 61 9.78 -21.67 30.24
C ALA A 61 10.89 -21.43 31.28
N GLU A 62 11.24 -20.17 31.55
CA GLU A 62 12.23 -19.81 32.57
C GLU A 62 11.72 -20.13 33.98
N ASP A 63 10.45 -19.85 34.29
CA ASP A 63 9.86 -20.23 35.58
C ASP A 63 9.95 -21.75 35.79
N ALA A 64 9.62 -22.54 34.77
CA ALA A 64 9.73 -24.00 34.81
C ALA A 64 11.17 -24.48 35.00
N ARG A 65 12.13 -23.80 34.37
CA ARG A 65 13.56 -24.07 34.52
C ARG A 65 14.03 -23.78 35.94
N MET A 66 13.62 -22.64 36.52
CA MET A 66 13.92 -22.26 37.91
C MET A 66 13.35 -23.25 38.93
N MET A 67 12.16 -23.79 38.66
CA MET A 67 11.52 -24.82 39.49
C MET A 67 12.07 -26.24 39.25
N GLY A 68 13.01 -26.44 38.32
CA GLY A 68 13.54 -27.77 37.96
C GLY A 68 12.56 -28.67 37.19
N ASN A 69 11.42 -28.14 36.75
CA ASN A 69 10.40 -28.90 36.02
C ASN A 69 10.73 -28.99 34.52
N MET A 70 11.69 -29.87 34.20
CA MET A 70 12.18 -30.07 32.83
C MET A 70 11.12 -30.57 31.84
N PRO A 71 10.15 -31.44 32.20
CA PRO A 71 9.05 -31.80 31.30
C PRO A 71 8.20 -30.60 30.87
N HIS A 72 7.85 -29.72 31.81
CA HIS A 72 7.06 -28.52 31.52
C HIS A 72 7.86 -27.52 30.68
N MET A 73 9.14 -27.33 31.01
CA MET A 73 10.05 -26.49 30.23
C MET A 73 10.13 -26.95 28.75
N ARG A 74 10.31 -28.25 28.50
CA ARG A 74 10.34 -28.81 27.13
C ARG A 74 9.05 -28.56 26.36
N LYS A 75 7.89 -28.66 27.03
CA LYS A 75 6.59 -28.35 26.42
C LYS A 75 6.50 -26.88 26.01
N MET A 76 6.96 -25.95 26.85
CA MET A 76 6.96 -24.52 26.53
C MET A 76 7.91 -24.18 25.38
N TYR A 77 9.11 -24.78 25.34
CA TYR A 77 10.03 -24.62 24.20
C TYR A 77 9.48 -25.19 22.89
N SER A 78 8.76 -26.31 22.94
CA SER A 78 8.08 -26.85 21.75
C SER A 78 7.04 -25.86 21.22
N ALA A 79 6.16 -25.37 22.09
CA ALA A 79 5.14 -24.39 21.71
C ALA A 79 5.76 -23.06 21.20
N MET A 80 6.89 -22.64 21.80
CA MET A 80 7.62 -21.46 21.34
C MET A 80 8.23 -21.67 19.96
N ARG A 81 8.75 -22.86 19.66
CA ARG A 81 9.28 -23.20 18.34
C ARG A 81 8.19 -23.16 17.28
N ASP A 82 7.00 -23.66 17.60
CA ASP A 82 5.84 -23.62 16.70
C ASP A 82 5.39 -22.17 16.45
N ALA A 83 5.21 -21.38 17.50
CA ALA A 83 4.87 -19.96 17.39
C ALA A 83 5.92 -19.14 16.61
N ASN A 84 7.22 -19.47 16.76
CA ASN A 84 8.28 -18.82 16.00
C ASN A 84 8.24 -19.21 14.50
N ARG A 85 7.90 -20.46 14.18
CA ARG A 85 7.69 -20.89 12.80
C ARG A 85 6.53 -20.12 12.17
N ASP A 86 5.43 -19.97 12.90
CA ASP A 86 4.27 -19.20 12.44
C ASP A 86 4.62 -17.72 12.23
N LEU A 87 5.40 -17.13 13.14
CA LEU A 87 5.87 -15.74 13.00
C LEU A 87 6.71 -15.54 11.73
N VAL A 88 7.59 -16.48 11.39
CA VAL A 88 8.40 -16.42 10.17
C VAL A 88 7.54 -16.52 8.92
N LEU A 89 6.51 -17.39 8.94
CA LEU A 89 5.55 -17.50 7.85
C LEU A 89 4.76 -16.20 7.66
N GLU A 90 4.24 -15.62 8.74
CA GLU A 90 3.52 -14.34 8.69
C GLU A 90 4.41 -13.18 8.24
N HIS A 91 5.67 -13.15 8.68
CA HIS A 91 6.64 -12.17 8.20
C HIS A 91 6.87 -12.29 6.68
N THR A 92 6.93 -13.51 6.16
CA THR A 92 7.07 -13.77 4.72
C THR A 92 5.84 -13.27 3.95
N LYS A 93 4.63 -13.58 4.41
CA LYS A 93 3.38 -13.07 3.81
C LYS A 93 3.33 -11.53 3.81
N ARG A 94 3.74 -10.90 4.92
CA ARG A 94 3.82 -9.45 5.04
C ARG A 94 4.80 -8.85 4.03
N ALA A 95 5.97 -9.46 3.84
CA ALA A 95 6.95 -9.01 2.87
C ALA A 95 6.39 -9.06 1.43
N THR A 96 5.71 -10.15 1.07
CA THR A 96 5.02 -10.27 -0.22
C THR A 96 3.94 -9.20 -0.40
N ASN A 97 3.04 -9.05 0.57
CA ASN A 97 1.98 -8.03 0.54
C ASN A 97 2.57 -6.60 0.44
N HIS A 98 3.70 -6.34 1.10
CA HIS A 98 4.38 -5.05 1.00
C HIS A 98 4.95 -4.80 -0.40
N ALA A 99 5.55 -5.82 -1.03
CA ALA A 99 6.05 -5.73 -2.40
C ALA A 99 4.92 -5.47 -3.41
N GLU A 100 3.79 -6.18 -3.29
CA GLU A 100 2.62 -5.99 -4.14
C GLU A 100 2.00 -4.60 -3.98
N LEU A 101 1.89 -4.12 -2.74
CA LEU A 101 1.42 -2.76 -2.47
C LEU A 101 2.32 -1.70 -3.10
N LEU A 102 3.65 -1.84 -3.00
CA LEU A 102 4.59 -0.90 -3.62
C LEU A 102 4.45 -0.91 -5.15
N ALA A 103 4.26 -2.07 -5.76
CA ALA A 103 4.00 -2.19 -7.19
C ALA A 103 2.71 -1.44 -7.59
N ALA A 104 1.61 -1.64 -6.85
CA ALA A 104 0.34 -0.95 -7.10
C ALA A 104 0.47 0.58 -6.91
N LEU A 105 1.16 1.05 -5.87
CA LEU A 105 1.43 2.48 -5.67
C LEU A 105 2.30 3.09 -6.77
N LYS A 106 3.26 2.34 -7.31
CA LYS A 106 4.05 2.76 -8.47
C LYS A 106 3.16 2.90 -9.71
N GLU A 107 2.23 1.98 -9.91
CA GLU A 107 1.25 2.02 -11.00
C GLU A 107 0.35 3.26 -10.90
N VAL A 108 -0.20 3.55 -9.72
CA VAL A 108 -0.98 4.76 -9.43
C VAL A 108 -0.19 6.02 -9.78
N ASN A 109 1.07 6.12 -9.31
CA ASN A 109 1.92 7.26 -9.61
C ASN A 109 2.20 7.43 -11.11
N GLN A 110 2.41 6.33 -11.84
CA GLN A 110 2.58 6.39 -13.30
C GLN A 110 1.32 6.87 -14.01
N MET A 111 0.13 6.44 -13.56
CA MET A 111 -1.14 6.89 -14.13
C MET A 111 -1.37 8.38 -13.89
N ILE A 112 -1.10 8.89 -12.68
CA ILE A 112 -1.15 10.33 -12.37
C ILE A 112 -0.19 11.11 -13.27
N GLN A 113 1.04 10.63 -13.45
CA GLN A 113 2.00 11.30 -14.32
C GLN A 113 1.57 11.29 -15.79
N ARG A 114 0.96 10.20 -16.29
CA ARG A 114 0.40 10.13 -17.64
C ARG A 114 -0.75 11.13 -17.82
N ALA A 115 -1.65 11.21 -16.84
CA ALA A 115 -2.73 12.20 -16.83
C ALA A 115 -2.20 13.65 -16.80
N ALA A 116 -1.16 13.92 -16.01
CA ALA A 116 -0.54 15.23 -15.91
C ALA A 116 0.21 15.62 -17.20
N ARG A 117 0.79 14.65 -17.94
CA ARG A 117 1.48 14.89 -19.22
C ARG A 117 0.55 15.33 -20.36
N LEU A 118 -0.77 15.21 -20.20
CA LEU A 118 -1.76 15.76 -21.14
C LEU A 118 -1.86 17.29 -21.07
N ARG A 119 -1.36 17.89 -19.98
CA ARG A 119 -1.37 19.33 -19.72
C ARG A 119 0.05 19.90 -19.72
N ALA A 120 0.17 21.21 -19.91
CA ALA A 120 1.43 21.93 -19.95
C ALA A 120 1.41 23.15 -19.02
N GLY A 121 2.56 23.49 -18.44
CA GLY A 121 2.70 24.64 -17.54
C GLY A 121 2.20 24.37 -16.13
N SER A 122 1.70 25.42 -15.46
CA SER A 122 1.21 25.39 -14.07
C SER A 122 0.09 24.36 -13.85
N ALA A 123 -0.74 24.13 -14.86
CA ALA A 123 -1.85 23.17 -14.85
C ALA A 123 -1.39 21.72 -14.58
N LYS A 124 -0.18 21.34 -15.02
CA LYS A 124 0.39 20.01 -14.75
C LYS A 124 0.63 19.80 -13.25
N ALA A 125 1.19 20.81 -12.58
CA ALA A 125 1.48 20.73 -11.15
C ALA A 125 0.20 20.73 -10.31
N ARG A 126 -0.80 21.54 -10.69
CA ARG A 126 -2.14 21.58 -10.07
C ARG A 126 -2.81 20.20 -10.08
N VAL A 127 -2.87 19.53 -11.24
CA VAL A 127 -3.50 18.20 -11.36
C VAL A 127 -2.78 17.13 -10.52
N VAL A 128 -1.44 17.13 -10.47
CA VAL A 128 -0.71 16.18 -9.63
C VAL A 128 -1.02 16.40 -8.14
N SER A 129 -1.05 17.66 -7.69
CA SER A 129 -1.40 18.00 -6.32
C SER A 129 -2.84 17.59 -5.98
N ALA A 130 -3.80 17.93 -6.85
CA ALA A 130 -5.21 17.62 -6.70
C ALA A 130 -5.46 16.09 -6.70
N CYS A 131 -4.83 15.32 -7.60
CA CYS A 131 -4.92 13.86 -7.58
C CYS A 131 -4.36 13.26 -6.29
N ARG A 132 -3.23 13.78 -5.78
CA ARG A 132 -2.66 13.32 -4.49
C ARG A 132 -3.57 13.65 -3.30
N ALA A 133 -4.20 14.83 -3.29
CA ALA A 133 -5.17 15.22 -2.27
C ALA A 133 -6.43 14.34 -2.32
N ALA A 134 -6.94 14.04 -3.51
CA ALA A 134 -8.11 13.18 -3.69
C ALA A 134 -7.84 11.71 -3.30
N ILE A 135 -6.62 11.19 -3.53
CA ILE A 135 -6.19 9.89 -3.02
C ILE A 135 -6.16 9.90 -1.48
N LYS A 136 -5.64 10.97 -0.87
CA LYS A 136 -5.60 11.11 0.59
C LYS A 136 -7.00 11.16 1.22
N ASN A 137 -7.96 11.73 0.51
CA ASN A 137 -9.35 11.87 0.96
C ASN A 137 -10.26 10.69 0.54
N ASN A 138 -9.69 9.62 0.00
CA ASN A 138 -10.39 8.43 -0.51
C ASN A 138 -11.61 8.73 -1.40
N SER A 139 -11.48 9.71 -2.31
CA SER A 139 -12.58 10.14 -3.19
C SER A 139 -12.31 9.77 -4.65
N PRO A 140 -12.54 8.51 -5.05
CA PRO A 140 -12.28 8.05 -6.43
C PRO A 140 -13.08 8.83 -7.48
N GLN A 141 -14.28 9.29 -7.13
CA GLN A 141 -15.11 10.13 -8.01
C GLN A 141 -14.49 11.52 -8.24
N ALA A 142 -13.81 12.09 -7.24
CA ALA A 142 -13.10 13.35 -7.38
C ALA A 142 -11.90 13.21 -8.32
N ILE A 143 -11.21 12.06 -8.27
CA ILE A 143 -10.08 11.78 -9.17
C ILE A 143 -10.54 11.73 -10.63
N ASN A 144 -11.71 11.16 -10.90
CA ASN A 144 -12.26 11.09 -12.25
C ASN A 144 -12.58 12.48 -12.80
N LYS A 145 -13.19 13.36 -11.99
CA LYS A 145 -13.44 14.76 -12.34
C LYS A 145 -12.14 15.54 -12.56
N ILE A 146 -11.16 15.39 -11.67
CA ILE A 146 -9.87 16.09 -11.77
C ILE A 146 -9.08 15.66 -13.03
N ILE A 147 -9.17 14.37 -13.40
CA ILE A 147 -8.53 13.87 -14.62
C ILE A 147 -9.26 14.38 -15.87
N ALA A 148 -10.59 14.37 -15.87
CA ALA A 148 -11.44 14.76 -17.00
C ALA A 148 -11.42 16.26 -17.29
N ASP A 149 -11.72 17.09 -16.29
CA ASP A 149 -11.99 18.51 -16.46
C ASP A 149 -10.78 19.38 -16.06
N GLY A 150 -9.92 18.87 -15.18
CA GLY A 150 -8.88 19.66 -14.50
C GLY A 150 -9.27 19.94 -13.05
N ALA A 151 -8.38 20.63 -12.33
CA ALA A 151 -8.57 21.00 -10.92
C ALA A 151 -9.22 22.39 -10.81
#